data_AF-A0AAC8Q3N0-F1
#
_entry.id   AF-A0AAC8Q3N0-F1
#
_cell.length_a   1.000
_cell.length_b   1.000
_cell.length_c   1.000
_cell.angle_alpha   90.00
_cell.angle_beta   90.00
_cell.angle_gamma   90.00
#
_symmetry.space_group_name_H-M   'P 1'
#
loop_
_entity.id
_entity.type
_entity.pdbx_description
1 polymer ?
#
loop_
_entity_poly.entity_id
_entity_poly.type
_entity_poly.pdbx_seq_one_letter_code
_entity_poly.pdbx_strand_id
1 'polypeptide(L)'
;MKRLLRLAPIALLLPTLATASTVWEGNFETGNLSQWDREQTVSSSRLLVVSSPVREGRYALKTTVRQGDDPINASGNRNELLYLDREAPGSEFFYKWSTLFPKSFPRSSKWQIFTQWHHDGSGGSPPLEFYVVDDQLRLRVGGSTGKIVWRSPLLREQWNDFVLHVKWSPDPKVGFVELYHNGKVVLPLMKVATQYSGQRNYLKMGLYRDASIAPEGVVFHDGFVQATRLEDVMPAPVVATPEPQPAPAPAPESTPEDGSSGEGDPPPEQPSPIAQQPSDTIPGTGGIVPADATLAGTGMPPASCGASSTGGMPLLVAAGLTLAALLGRRKATAPAYARRSRPRRR
;
A
#
# COMPACT_ATOMS: atom_id res chain seq x y z
N MET A 1 -37.86 66.59 -9.62
CA MET A 1 -36.45 66.15 -9.79
C MET A 1 -36.15 65.01 -8.81
N LYS A 2 -35.55 63.92 -9.32
CA LYS A 2 -34.78 62.88 -8.62
C LYS A 2 -35.52 61.90 -7.68
N ARG A 3 -35.97 60.77 -8.24
CA ARG A 3 -36.05 59.49 -7.51
C ARG A 3 -34.65 58.86 -7.49
N LEU A 4 -34.06 58.69 -6.32
CA LEU A 4 -32.82 57.93 -6.12
C LEU A 4 -33.16 56.44 -6.08
N LEU A 5 -32.77 55.69 -7.12
CA LEU A 5 -32.69 54.23 -7.05
C LEU A 5 -31.52 53.86 -6.13
N ARG A 6 -31.82 53.16 -5.03
CA ARG A 6 -30.82 52.44 -4.24
C ARG A 6 -30.57 51.10 -4.93
N LEU A 7 -29.42 50.98 -5.59
CA LEU A 7 -28.88 49.68 -6.02
C LEU A 7 -28.22 49.03 -4.80
N ALA A 8 -28.82 47.93 -4.32
CA ALA A 8 -28.17 47.05 -3.36
C ALA A 8 -27.19 46.13 -4.13
N PRO A 9 -25.95 45.93 -3.65
CA PRO A 9 -25.05 44.97 -4.28
C PRO A 9 -25.50 43.55 -3.91
N ILE A 10 -25.91 42.78 -4.92
CA ILE A 10 -26.10 41.33 -4.80
C ILE A 10 -24.69 40.72 -4.82
N ALA A 11 -24.18 40.36 -3.65
CA ALA A 11 -22.97 39.55 -3.54
C ALA A 11 -23.30 38.13 -4.03
N LEU A 12 -22.87 37.78 -5.24
CA LEU A 12 -22.86 36.40 -5.71
C LEU A 12 -21.86 35.60 -4.86
N LEU A 13 -22.36 34.81 -3.92
CA LEU A 13 -21.63 33.70 -3.35
C LEU A 13 -21.52 32.61 -4.42
N LEU A 14 -20.41 32.60 -5.15
CA LEU A 14 -20.03 31.45 -5.97
C LEU A 14 -19.72 30.29 -5.01
N PRO A 15 -20.38 29.13 -5.14
CA PRO A 15 -19.97 27.95 -4.39
C PRO A 15 -18.59 27.55 -4.88
N THR A 16 -17.58 27.63 -4.00
CA THR A 16 -16.29 26.99 -4.22
C THR A 16 -16.53 25.49 -4.26
N LEU A 17 -16.55 24.91 -5.47
CA LEU A 17 -16.45 23.46 -5.63
C LEU A 17 -15.05 23.06 -5.17
N ALA A 18 -14.92 22.65 -3.91
CA ALA A 18 -13.70 22.03 -3.42
C ALA A 18 -13.59 20.64 -4.07
N THR A 19 -12.94 20.57 -5.22
CA THR A 19 -12.54 19.31 -5.85
C THR A 19 -11.31 18.79 -5.12
N ALA A 20 -11.50 18.14 -3.96
CA ALA A 20 -10.42 17.40 -3.34
C ALA A 20 -10.20 16.11 -4.14
N SER A 21 -9.30 16.23 -5.11
CA SER A 21 -8.56 15.21 -5.85
C SER A 21 -7.32 14.80 -5.07
N THR A 22 -6.75 13.62 -5.32
CA THR A 22 -5.47 13.07 -4.81
C THR A 22 -4.78 13.84 -3.65
N VAL A 23 -4.69 13.20 -2.49
CA VAL A 23 -4.06 13.74 -1.27
C VAL A 23 -2.54 13.58 -1.32
N TRP A 24 -2.06 12.41 -1.73
CA TRP A 24 -0.62 12.11 -1.77
C TRP A 24 -0.30 10.98 -2.74
N GLU A 25 0.91 11.01 -3.29
CA GLU A 25 1.45 9.99 -4.19
C GLU A 25 2.83 9.52 -3.74
N GLY A 26 2.95 8.21 -3.53
CA GLY A 26 4.19 7.48 -3.27
C GLY A 26 4.49 6.47 -4.38
N ASN A 27 4.27 6.88 -5.63
CA ASN A 27 4.27 6.04 -6.83
C ASN A 27 5.66 5.82 -7.46
N PHE A 28 6.73 6.36 -6.88
CA PHE A 28 8.13 6.19 -7.32
C PHE A 28 8.50 6.88 -8.65
N GLU A 29 7.60 7.66 -9.25
CA GLU A 29 7.83 8.30 -10.55
C GLU A 29 8.90 9.39 -10.54
N THR A 30 9.36 9.81 -9.35
CA THR A 30 10.55 10.67 -9.18
C THR A 30 11.87 9.91 -9.43
N GLY A 31 11.83 8.59 -9.62
CA GLY A 31 13.00 7.74 -9.85
C GLY A 31 13.85 7.50 -8.60
N ASN A 32 13.35 7.88 -7.41
CA ASN A 32 14.02 7.71 -6.13
C ASN A 32 12.98 7.67 -4.98
N LEU A 33 13.44 7.63 -3.73
CA LEU A 33 12.58 7.48 -2.54
C LEU A 33 12.06 8.81 -1.96
N SER A 34 12.28 9.96 -2.61
CA SER A 34 12.02 11.29 -2.03
C SER A 34 10.54 11.59 -1.74
N GLN A 35 9.61 10.80 -2.26
CA GLN A 35 8.18 10.92 -1.98
C GLN A 35 7.82 10.41 -0.57
N TRP A 36 8.67 9.59 0.03
CA TRP A 36 8.47 8.96 1.34
C TRP A 36 9.26 9.68 2.43
N ASP A 37 8.71 9.76 3.63
CA ASP A 37 9.31 10.55 4.72
C ASP A 37 10.52 9.86 5.34
N ARG A 38 10.47 8.53 5.47
CA ARG A 38 11.50 7.76 6.18
C ARG A 38 11.66 6.35 5.64
N GLU A 39 12.85 5.81 5.90
CA GLU A 39 13.20 4.42 5.65
C GLU A 39 13.46 3.70 6.98
N GLN A 40 12.98 2.46 7.09
CA GLN A 40 13.41 1.49 8.09
C GLN A 40 14.16 0.39 7.35
N THR A 41 15.47 0.58 7.14
CA THR A 41 16.30 -0.36 6.40
C THR A 41 17.70 -0.50 7.00
N VAL A 42 18.33 -1.66 6.81
CA VAL A 42 19.74 -1.89 7.19
C VAL A 42 20.74 -1.46 6.11
N SER A 43 20.29 -1.26 4.87
CA SER A 43 21.15 -0.92 3.74
C SER A 43 20.30 -0.40 2.59
N SER A 44 20.78 0.65 1.90
CA SER A 44 20.10 1.20 0.71
C SER A 44 19.87 0.17 -0.40
N SER A 45 20.65 -0.92 -0.44
CA SER A 45 20.42 -2.03 -1.38
C SER A 45 19.13 -2.82 -1.15
N ARG A 46 18.40 -2.58 -0.05
CA ARG A 46 17.16 -3.28 0.29
C ARG A 46 15.89 -2.60 -0.22
N LEU A 47 15.96 -1.31 -0.51
CA LEU A 47 14.83 -0.49 -0.99
C LEU A 47 15.29 0.22 -2.27
N LEU A 48 15.14 -0.47 -3.40
CA LEU A 48 15.64 0.01 -4.68
C LEU A 48 14.48 0.46 -5.56
N VAL A 49 14.56 1.67 -6.12
CA VAL A 49 13.69 2.07 -7.23
C VAL A 49 14.25 1.46 -8.51
N VAL A 50 13.42 0.68 -9.21
CA VAL A 50 13.78 -0.09 -10.40
C VAL A 50 12.88 0.28 -11.57
N SER A 51 13.33 0.07 -12.81
CA SER A 51 12.54 0.29 -14.02
C SER A 51 11.89 -0.98 -14.59
N SER A 52 12.06 -2.12 -13.93
CA SER A 52 11.40 -3.38 -14.28
C SER A 52 11.45 -4.38 -13.11
N PRO A 53 10.34 -5.10 -12.82
CA PRO A 53 9.00 -4.90 -13.37
C PRO A 53 8.38 -3.58 -12.89
N VAL A 54 7.46 -3.02 -13.68
CA VAL A 54 6.69 -1.81 -13.37
C VAL A 54 5.22 -2.10 -13.68
N ARG A 55 4.31 -1.55 -12.88
CA ARG A 55 2.86 -1.64 -13.08
C ARG A 55 2.33 -0.43 -13.81
N GLU A 56 2.75 0.76 -13.40
CA GLU A 56 2.37 2.03 -14.03
C GLU A 56 3.56 2.97 -14.10
N GLY A 57 3.55 3.88 -15.09
CA GLY A 57 4.67 4.80 -15.25
C GLY A 57 5.98 4.10 -15.63
N ARG A 58 7.07 4.44 -14.95
CA ARG A 58 8.45 4.07 -15.30
C ARG A 58 9.18 3.36 -14.17
N TYR A 59 8.72 3.47 -12.94
CA TYR A 59 9.47 3.04 -11.78
C TYR A 59 8.60 2.27 -10.78
N ALA A 60 9.21 1.31 -10.10
CA ALA A 60 8.61 0.59 -8.98
C ALA A 60 9.63 0.42 -7.86
N LEU A 61 9.15 0.20 -6.64
CA LEU A 61 10.00 -0.20 -5.53
C LEU A 61 10.24 -1.70 -5.56
N LYS A 62 11.49 -2.13 -5.57
CA LYS A 62 11.93 -3.47 -5.19
C LYS A 62 12.35 -3.45 -3.73
N THR A 63 11.65 -4.23 -2.92
CA THR A 63 12.00 -4.49 -1.52
C THR A 63 12.63 -5.86 -1.39
N THR A 64 13.81 -5.93 -0.78
CA THR A 64 14.47 -7.18 -0.39
C THR A 64 14.55 -7.25 1.13
N VAL A 65 14.32 -8.42 1.72
CA VAL A 65 14.50 -8.68 3.16
C VAL A 65 15.24 -9.98 3.36
N ARG A 66 16.31 -9.94 4.16
CA ARG A 66 17.07 -11.10 4.60
C ARG A 66 16.84 -11.37 6.08
N GLN A 67 17.17 -12.59 6.49
CA GLN A 67 17.21 -12.91 7.91
C GLN A 67 18.25 -12.01 8.60
N GLY A 68 17.87 -11.39 9.72
CA GLY A 68 18.71 -10.43 10.44
C GLY A 68 18.58 -8.97 10.01
N ASP A 69 17.84 -8.66 8.93
CA ASP A 69 17.53 -7.27 8.58
C ASP A 69 16.56 -6.68 9.62
N ASP A 70 17.07 -6.15 10.73
CA ASP A 70 16.27 -5.59 11.82
C ASP A 70 16.78 -4.20 12.26
N PRO A 71 16.52 -3.16 11.45
CA PRO A 71 17.09 -1.83 11.65
C PRO A 71 16.52 -1.08 12.86
N ILE A 72 15.47 -1.61 13.49
CA ILE A 72 14.76 -0.96 14.60
C ILE A 72 14.56 -1.89 15.81
N ASN A 73 15.23 -3.04 15.85
CA ASN A 73 15.13 -4.02 16.93
C ASN A 73 13.67 -4.46 17.21
N ALA A 74 12.93 -4.80 16.15
CA ALA A 74 11.55 -5.24 16.21
C ALA A 74 11.42 -6.76 16.29
N SER A 75 10.19 -7.29 16.37
CA SER A 75 9.96 -8.74 16.48
C SER A 75 10.23 -9.56 15.21
N GLY A 76 10.75 -8.96 14.14
CA GLY A 76 10.93 -9.62 12.85
C GLY A 76 11.85 -8.83 11.93
N ASN A 77 12.12 -9.36 10.74
CA ASN A 77 13.00 -8.71 9.77
C ASN A 77 12.22 -7.81 8.83
N ARG A 78 12.74 -6.60 8.55
CA ARG A 78 12.08 -5.61 7.72
C ARG A 78 13.00 -4.78 6.86
N ASN A 79 12.45 -4.36 5.73
CA ASN A 79 12.84 -3.14 5.04
C ASN A 79 11.54 -2.46 4.57
N GLU A 80 11.25 -1.26 5.08
CA GLU A 80 9.98 -0.57 4.82
C GLU A 80 10.19 0.94 4.66
N LEU A 81 9.38 1.55 3.79
CA LEU A 81 9.18 2.99 3.67
C LEU A 81 8.01 3.43 4.55
N LEU A 82 8.08 4.66 5.06
CA LEU A 82 7.06 5.27 5.90
C LEU A 82 6.59 6.58 5.27
N TYR A 83 5.28 6.76 5.26
CA TYR A 83 4.63 8.05 5.03
C TYR A 83 3.90 8.44 6.32
N LEU A 84 4.33 9.54 6.94
CA LEU A 84 4.01 9.97 8.30
C LEU A 84 2.88 11.01 8.35
N ASP A 85 1.83 10.77 7.57
CA ASP A 85 0.63 11.61 7.49
C ASP A 85 -0.15 11.75 8.81
N ARG A 86 -0.04 10.76 9.71
CA ARG A 86 -0.68 10.77 11.04
C ARG A 86 -2.18 11.03 10.95
N GLU A 87 -2.86 10.17 10.21
CA GLU A 87 -4.29 10.21 9.95
C GLU A 87 -5.10 10.19 11.26
N ALA A 88 -5.86 11.26 11.48
CA ALA A 88 -6.62 11.47 12.70
C ALA A 88 -7.93 10.68 12.71
N PRO A 89 -8.47 10.32 13.89
CA PRO A 89 -9.81 9.77 13.99
C PRO A 89 -10.85 10.62 13.27
N GLY A 90 -11.72 9.97 12.49
CA GLY A 90 -12.76 10.57 11.67
C GLY A 90 -12.39 10.76 10.20
N SER A 91 -11.09 10.72 9.87
CA SER A 91 -10.62 10.82 8.47
C SER A 91 -11.06 9.62 7.63
N GLU A 92 -11.19 9.85 6.32
CA GLU A 92 -11.73 8.89 5.36
C GLU A 92 -10.98 9.04 4.04
N PHE A 93 -10.39 7.95 3.58
CA PHE A 93 -9.53 7.95 2.41
C PHE A 93 -9.70 6.67 1.61
N PHE A 94 -9.41 6.81 0.33
CA PHE A 94 -9.14 5.72 -0.58
C PHE A 94 -7.62 5.62 -0.79
N TYR A 95 -7.11 4.40 -0.80
CA TYR A 95 -5.71 4.10 -1.12
C TYR A 95 -5.67 3.11 -2.27
N LYS A 96 -4.90 3.42 -3.31
CA LYS A 96 -4.57 2.51 -4.41
C LYS A 96 -3.10 2.14 -4.30
N TRP A 97 -2.78 0.88 -4.56
CA TRP A 97 -1.41 0.43 -4.83
C TRP A 97 -1.43 -0.94 -5.50
N SER A 98 -0.29 -1.31 -6.05
CA SER A 98 -0.07 -2.64 -6.63
C SER A 98 1.13 -3.31 -5.99
N THR A 99 1.03 -4.62 -5.78
CA THR A 99 2.12 -5.44 -5.24
C THR A 99 2.36 -6.67 -6.11
N LEU A 100 3.60 -6.90 -6.53
CA LEU A 100 4.00 -8.10 -7.26
C LEU A 100 4.89 -8.98 -6.39
N PHE A 101 4.53 -10.25 -6.33
CA PHE A 101 5.29 -11.28 -5.61
C PHE A 101 5.96 -12.20 -6.63
N PRO A 102 7.31 -12.20 -6.72
CA PRO A 102 7.99 -13.12 -7.62
C PRO A 102 7.80 -14.58 -7.16
N LYS A 103 8.08 -15.52 -8.05
CA LYS A 103 8.06 -16.96 -7.81
C LYS A 103 8.99 -17.34 -6.66
N SER A 104 10.08 -16.59 -6.49
CA SER A 104 11.04 -16.73 -5.39
C SER A 104 10.53 -16.25 -4.04
N PHE A 105 9.40 -15.51 -3.96
CA PHE A 105 8.88 -15.01 -2.70
C PHE A 105 8.62 -16.17 -1.72
N PRO A 106 9.14 -16.13 -0.47
CA PRO A 106 9.10 -17.29 0.42
C PRO A 106 7.68 -17.79 0.71
N ARG A 107 7.46 -19.09 0.48
CA ARG A 107 6.28 -19.77 1.02
C ARG A 107 6.54 -20.09 2.49
N SER A 108 5.69 -19.60 3.37
CA SER A 108 5.85 -19.76 4.81
C SER A 108 4.49 -19.80 5.51
N SER A 109 4.38 -20.58 6.58
CA SER A 109 3.24 -20.57 7.51
C SER A 109 3.31 -19.41 8.52
N LYS A 110 4.38 -18.61 8.45
CA LYS A 110 4.58 -17.40 9.24
C LYS A 110 4.18 -16.15 8.45
N TRP A 111 3.90 -15.08 9.18
CA TRP A 111 3.41 -13.82 8.64
C TRP A 111 4.49 -13.06 7.85
N GLN A 112 4.06 -12.44 6.76
CA GLN A 112 4.87 -11.59 5.88
C GLN A 112 4.02 -10.39 5.46
N ILE A 113 4.09 -9.30 6.23
CA ILE A 113 3.35 -8.04 6.02
C ILE A 113 4.00 -7.27 4.87
N PHE A 114 3.20 -6.82 3.91
CA PHE A 114 3.67 -6.07 2.74
C PHE A 114 3.12 -4.64 2.67
N THR A 115 2.06 -4.34 3.43
CA THR A 115 1.52 -2.99 3.60
C THR A 115 0.80 -2.91 4.94
N GLN A 116 0.99 -1.84 5.70
CA GLN A 116 0.35 -1.67 7.00
C GLN A 116 0.11 -0.20 7.33
N TRP A 117 -0.93 0.06 8.10
CA TRP A 117 -1.16 1.35 8.76
C TRP A 117 -0.84 1.15 10.22
N HIS A 118 0.29 1.71 10.64
CA HIS A 118 0.79 1.59 12.00
C HIS A 118 0.32 2.78 12.82
N HIS A 119 0.11 2.54 14.11
CA HIS A 119 -0.26 3.60 15.05
C HIS A 119 0.97 4.36 15.56
N ASP A 120 0.78 5.59 16.05
CA ASP A 120 1.83 6.47 16.60
C ASP A 120 2.21 6.22 18.08
N GLY A 121 1.74 5.10 18.64
CA GLY A 121 2.12 4.65 19.99
C GLY A 121 3.54 4.10 20.07
N SER A 122 4.01 3.82 21.30
CA SER A 122 5.39 3.38 21.59
C SER A 122 5.71 1.94 21.15
N GLY A 123 4.69 1.13 20.85
CA GLY A 123 4.85 -0.24 20.37
C GLY A 123 3.50 -0.95 20.27
N GLY A 124 3.46 -2.05 19.52
CA GLY A 124 2.23 -2.80 19.29
C GLY A 124 2.10 -3.26 17.84
N SER A 125 1.01 -3.95 17.55
CA SER A 125 0.66 -4.34 16.18
C SER A 125 -0.11 -3.23 15.48
N PRO A 126 0.05 -3.06 14.15
CA PRO A 126 -0.73 -2.09 13.39
C PRO A 126 -2.23 -2.36 13.52
N PRO A 127 -3.08 -1.32 13.59
CA PRO A 127 -4.53 -1.49 13.53
C PRO A 127 -5.03 -2.15 12.25
N LEU A 128 -4.32 -1.99 11.12
CA LEU A 128 -4.68 -2.54 9.82
C LEU A 128 -3.43 -3.03 9.07
N GLU A 129 -3.45 -4.27 8.60
CA GLU A 129 -2.32 -4.88 7.90
C GLU A 129 -2.75 -5.81 6.76
N PHE A 130 -2.00 -5.76 5.66
CA PHE A 130 -2.01 -6.74 4.59
C PHE A 130 -0.77 -7.63 4.68
N TYR A 131 -0.98 -8.94 4.63
CA TYR A 131 0.09 -9.90 4.82
C TYR A 131 -0.15 -11.21 4.08
N VAL A 132 0.93 -11.97 3.89
CA VAL A 132 0.91 -13.32 3.32
C VAL A 132 1.17 -14.35 4.41
N VAL A 133 0.38 -15.43 4.41
CA VAL A 133 0.63 -16.68 5.13
C VAL A 133 0.12 -17.84 4.26
N ASP A 134 0.91 -18.90 4.10
CA ASP A 134 0.55 -20.11 3.34
C ASP A 134 0.09 -19.83 1.90
N ASP A 135 0.76 -18.90 1.20
CA ASP A 135 0.36 -18.40 -0.12
C ASP A 135 -1.09 -17.88 -0.16
N GLN A 136 -1.54 -17.29 0.94
CA GLN A 136 -2.78 -16.52 1.00
C GLN A 136 -2.47 -15.07 1.37
N LEU A 137 -2.97 -14.15 0.56
CA LEU A 137 -3.15 -12.76 0.93
C LEU A 137 -4.22 -12.68 2.01
N ARG A 138 -4.00 -11.84 3.02
CA ARG A 138 -4.91 -11.63 4.14
C ARG A 138 -4.95 -10.16 4.50
N LEU A 139 -6.15 -9.67 4.81
CA LEU A 139 -6.36 -8.37 5.45
C LEU A 139 -6.84 -8.61 6.90
N ARG A 140 -6.11 -8.06 7.86
CA ARG A 140 -6.50 -8.04 9.27
C ARG A 140 -6.77 -6.62 9.74
N VAL A 141 -7.81 -6.47 10.56
CA VAL A 141 -8.19 -5.21 11.21
C VAL A 141 -8.37 -5.45 12.72
N GLY A 142 -7.82 -4.56 13.54
CA GLY A 142 -7.91 -4.58 15.01
C GLY A 142 -6.67 -5.11 15.74
N GLY A 143 -5.47 -5.01 15.15
CA GLY A 143 -4.23 -5.48 15.78
C GLY A 143 -4.00 -6.98 15.65
N SER A 144 -3.01 -7.54 16.37
CA SER A 144 -2.61 -8.97 16.27
C SER A 144 -3.71 -9.96 16.64
N THR A 145 -4.63 -9.56 17.53
CA THR A 145 -5.83 -10.32 17.91
C THR A 145 -7.07 -9.93 17.09
N GLY A 146 -6.89 -9.05 16.11
CA GLY A 146 -7.92 -8.54 15.24
C GLY A 146 -8.51 -9.58 14.28
N LYS A 147 -9.60 -9.21 13.61
CA LYS A 147 -10.32 -10.07 12.68
C LYS A 147 -9.61 -10.10 11.33
N ILE A 148 -9.40 -11.30 10.80
CA ILE A 148 -9.05 -11.47 9.38
C ILE A 148 -10.34 -11.32 8.57
N VAL A 149 -10.52 -10.18 7.94
CA VAL A 149 -11.77 -9.78 7.27
C VAL A 149 -11.80 -10.20 5.81
N TRP A 150 -10.65 -10.49 5.21
CA TRP A 150 -10.55 -10.95 3.82
C TRP A 150 -9.35 -11.89 3.63
N ARG A 151 -9.48 -12.83 2.70
CA ARG A 151 -8.44 -13.74 2.23
C ARG A 151 -8.55 -13.92 0.72
N SER A 152 -7.42 -14.13 0.05
CA SER A 152 -7.36 -14.53 -1.36
C SER A 152 -6.10 -15.37 -1.60
N PRO A 153 -6.09 -16.30 -2.57
CA PRO A 153 -4.86 -16.92 -3.02
C PRO A 153 -3.83 -15.87 -3.45
N LEU A 154 -2.55 -16.11 -3.14
CA LEU A 154 -1.46 -15.28 -3.61
C LEU A 154 -1.21 -15.55 -5.09
N LEU A 155 -1.47 -14.54 -5.94
CA LEU A 155 -1.13 -14.60 -7.35
C LEU A 155 0.31 -14.11 -7.54
N ARG A 156 1.22 -15.03 -7.88
CA ARG A 156 2.64 -14.76 -8.09
C ARG A 156 2.91 -14.36 -9.54
N GLU A 157 4.03 -13.69 -9.79
CA GLU A 157 4.49 -13.26 -11.13
C GLU A 157 3.51 -12.29 -11.84
N GLN A 158 2.59 -11.70 -11.09
CA GLN A 158 1.65 -10.71 -11.58
C GLN A 158 1.41 -9.64 -10.52
N TRP A 159 1.06 -8.44 -10.98
CA TRP A 159 0.62 -7.37 -10.11
C TRP A 159 -0.73 -7.71 -9.47
N ASN A 160 -0.80 -7.58 -8.14
CA ASN A 160 -2.03 -7.63 -7.37
C ASN A 160 -2.42 -6.20 -7.06
N ASP A 161 -3.56 -5.77 -7.58
CA ASP A 161 -4.02 -4.39 -7.49
C ASP A 161 -5.00 -4.24 -6.35
N PHE A 162 -4.75 -3.29 -5.46
CA PHE A 162 -5.57 -3.03 -4.29
C PHE A 162 -6.15 -1.62 -4.38
N VAL A 163 -7.44 -1.50 -4.08
CA VAL A 163 -8.03 -0.24 -3.65
C VAL A 163 -8.70 -0.47 -2.31
N LEU A 164 -8.19 0.17 -1.27
CA LEU A 164 -8.73 0.12 0.08
C LEU A 164 -9.43 1.43 0.38
N HIS A 165 -10.68 1.36 0.83
CA HIS A 165 -11.42 2.50 1.34
C HIS A 165 -11.57 2.35 2.86
N VAL A 166 -11.09 3.34 3.61
CA VAL A 166 -11.07 3.28 5.07
C VAL A 166 -11.66 4.56 5.66
N LYS A 167 -12.53 4.40 6.65
CA LYS A 167 -12.80 5.44 7.64
C LYS A 167 -12.10 5.11 8.94
N TRP A 168 -11.20 5.99 9.38
CA TRP A 168 -10.42 5.82 10.60
C TRP A 168 -11.24 6.16 11.83
N SER A 169 -11.42 5.20 12.73
CA SER A 169 -12.10 5.43 14.00
C SER A 169 -11.81 4.31 15.00
N PRO A 170 -11.68 4.63 16.30
CA PRO A 170 -11.69 3.62 17.36
C PRO A 170 -13.09 3.07 17.66
N ASP A 171 -14.16 3.73 17.22
CA ASP A 171 -15.52 3.24 17.37
C ASP A 171 -15.88 2.27 16.23
N PRO A 172 -16.16 0.98 16.53
CA PRO A 172 -16.53 0.00 15.52
C PRO A 172 -17.86 0.27 14.82
N LYS A 173 -18.68 1.21 15.30
CA LYS A 173 -19.91 1.67 14.64
C LYS A 173 -19.64 2.79 13.64
N VAL A 174 -18.49 3.47 13.74
CA VAL A 174 -18.12 4.58 12.86
C VAL A 174 -17.13 4.10 11.81
N GLY A 175 -16.03 3.47 12.25
CA GLY A 175 -14.96 3.02 11.36
C GLY A 175 -15.44 1.93 10.40
N PHE A 176 -14.82 1.86 9.24
CA PHE A 176 -15.08 0.81 8.27
C PHE A 176 -13.90 0.57 7.34
N VAL A 177 -13.93 -0.60 6.69
CA VAL A 177 -13.10 -0.92 5.55
C VAL A 177 -13.96 -1.43 4.39
N GLU A 178 -13.55 -1.13 3.18
CA GLU A 178 -14.04 -1.71 1.92
C GLU A 178 -12.81 -2.00 1.05
N LEU A 179 -12.79 -3.14 0.37
CA LEU A 179 -11.64 -3.58 -0.41
C LEU A 179 -12.03 -4.01 -1.82
N TYR A 180 -11.30 -3.47 -2.78
CA TYR A 180 -11.24 -3.92 -4.15
C TYR A 180 -9.90 -4.63 -4.38
N HIS A 181 -9.94 -5.80 -5.03
CA HIS A 181 -8.76 -6.55 -5.45
C HIS A 181 -8.90 -6.89 -6.93
N ASN A 182 -7.91 -6.51 -7.74
CA ASN A 182 -7.91 -6.67 -9.19
C ASN A 182 -9.20 -6.13 -9.84
N GLY A 183 -9.60 -4.92 -9.44
CA GLY A 183 -10.76 -4.21 -9.99
C GLY A 183 -12.13 -4.70 -9.52
N LYS A 184 -12.20 -5.71 -8.63
CA LYS A 184 -13.47 -6.26 -8.11
C LYS A 184 -13.62 -5.95 -6.64
N VAL A 185 -14.83 -5.59 -6.20
CA VAL A 185 -15.17 -5.54 -4.76
C VAL A 185 -15.04 -6.96 -4.19
N VAL A 186 -14.11 -7.14 -3.26
CA VAL A 186 -13.85 -8.43 -2.58
C VAL A 186 -14.18 -8.39 -1.09
N LEU A 187 -14.29 -7.19 -0.52
CA LEU A 187 -14.87 -6.94 0.80
C LEU A 187 -15.82 -5.76 0.67
N PRO A 188 -17.15 -6.00 0.61
CA PRO A 188 -18.12 -4.93 0.77
C PRO A 188 -17.89 -4.18 2.08
N LEU A 189 -18.31 -2.92 2.13
CA LEU A 189 -18.14 -2.06 3.32
C LEU A 189 -18.51 -2.80 4.61
N MET A 190 -17.52 -2.95 5.48
CA MET A 190 -17.63 -3.63 6.76
C MET A 190 -17.28 -2.65 7.88
N LYS A 191 -18.25 -2.40 8.78
CA LYS A 191 -18.03 -1.63 10.01
C LYS A 191 -17.11 -2.37 10.97
N VAL A 192 -16.06 -1.70 11.42
CA VAL A 192 -15.03 -2.23 12.33
C VAL A 192 -14.21 -1.08 12.92
N ALA A 193 -13.64 -1.27 14.11
CA ALA A 193 -12.69 -0.30 14.66
C ALA A 193 -11.37 -0.40 13.87
N THR A 194 -11.01 0.66 13.17
CA THR A 194 -9.85 0.74 12.26
C THR A 194 -8.66 1.45 12.90
N GLN A 195 -8.83 2.01 14.09
CA GLN A 195 -7.81 2.79 14.78
C GLN A 195 -7.83 2.51 16.28
N TYR A 196 -6.71 2.68 16.97
CA TYR A 196 -6.69 2.62 18.43
C TYR A 196 -7.15 3.93 19.06
N SER A 197 -7.78 3.84 20.23
CA SER A 197 -8.28 5.03 20.93
C SER A 197 -7.13 5.97 21.31
N GLY A 198 -7.28 7.26 20.98
CA GLY A 198 -6.30 8.29 21.30
C GLY A 198 -5.03 8.29 20.42
N GLN A 199 -4.99 7.49 19.35
CA GLN A 199 -3.82 7.33 18.49
C GLN A 199 -4.14 7.72 17.05
N ARG A 200 -3.11 8.03 16.28
CA ARG A 200 -3.16 8.32 14.83
C ARG A 200 -2.50 7.19 14.06
N ASN A 201 -2.85 7.06 12.79
CA ASN A 201 -2.27 6.03 11.91
C ASN A 201 -1.31 6.67 10.89
N TYR A 202 -0.34 5.89 10.44
CA TYR A 202 0.55 6.27 9.35
C TYR A 202 0.92 5.05 8.52
N LEU A 203 1.20 5.26 7.24
CA LEU A 203 1.46 4.18 6.28
C LEU A 203 2.89 3.65 6.40
N LYS A 204 3.03 2.32 6.30
CA LYS A 204 4.27 1.66 5.92
C LYS A 204 4.08 0.73 4.72
N MET A 205 5.04 0.73 3.82
CA MET A 205 5.07 -0.16 2.65
C MET A 205 6.46 -0.76 2.44
N GLY A 206 6.51 -2.03 2.07
CA GLY A 206 7.75 -2.77 1.90
C GLY A 206 7.53 -4.23 2.29
N LEU A 207 8.44 -4.80 3.07
CA LEU A 207 8.26 -6.15 3.60
C LEU A 207 8.73 -6.19 5.05
N TYR A 208 7.85 -6.66 5.92
CA TYR A 208 8.12 -6.98 7.31
C TYR A 208 7.63 -8.38 7.61
N ARG A 209 8.50 -9.25 8.09
CA ARG A 209 8.20 -10.68 8.22
C ARG A 209 8.78 -11.31 9.48
N ASP A 210 8.23 -12.45 9.83
CA ASP A 210 8.70 -13.24 10.96
C ASP A 210 10.20 -13.56 10.84
N ALA A 211 10.95 -13.36 11.94
CA ALA A 211 12.40 -13.53 11.97
C ALA A 211 12.88 -14.95 11.63
N SER A 212 11.99 -15.95 11.77
CA SER A 212 12.33 -17.36 11.47
C SER A 212 12.34 -17.68 9.97
N ILE A 213 11.86 -16.79 9.10
CA ILE A 213 11.83 -17.05 7.66
C ILE A 213 13.24 -16.85 7.08
N ALA A 214 13.99 -17.95 6.97
CA ALA A 214 15.37 -17.94 6.51
C ALA A 214 15.57 -17.51 5.04
N PRO A 215 14.76 -17.97 4.05
CA PRO A 215 14.97 -17.57 2.65
C PRO A 215 14.87 -16.06 2.44
N GLU A 216 15.59 -15.49 1.49
CA GLU A 216 15.45 -14.07 1.11
C GLU A 216 14.03 -13.79 0.58
N GLY A 217 13.41 -12.72 1.06
CA GLY A 217 12.13 -12.22 0.57
C GLY A 217 12.35 -11.07 -0.42
N VAL A 218 11.74 -11.15 -1.59
CA VAL A 218 11.68 -10.04 -2.56
C VAL A 218 10.21 -9.76 -2.89
N VAL A 219 9.81 -8.49 -2.85
CA VAL A 219 8.48 -8.03 -3.25
C VAL A 219 8.63 -6.70 -4.00
N PHE A 220 7.74 -6.44 -4.96
CA PHE A 220 7.70 -5.18 -5.68
C PHE A 220 6.43 -4.42 -5.37
N HIS A 221 6.51 -3.10 -5.25
CA HIS A 221 5.39 -2.21 -5.01
C HIS A 221 5.38 -1.06 -6.02
N ASP A 222 4.20 -0.62 -6.41
CA ASP A 222 4.04 0.45 -7.37
C ASP A 222 2.69 1.18 -7.22
N GLY A 223 2.62 2.41 -7.71
CA GLY A 223 1.38 3.14 -7.94
C GLY A 223 0.62 3.53 -6.68
N PHE A 224 1.32 3.82 -5.58
CA PHE A 224 0.66 4.21 -4.34
C PHE A 224 0.03 5.60 -4.45
N VAL A 225 -1.29 5.69 -4.25
CA VAL A 225 -2.06 6.93 -4.26
C VAL A 225 -2.99 6.94 -3.05
N GLN A 226 -3.04 8.04 -2.30
CA GLN A 226 -4.06 8.34 -1.31
C GLN A 226 -4.98 9.43 -1.86
N ALA A 227 -6.30 9.25 -1.78
CA ALA A 227 -7.27 10.21 -2.28
C ALA A 227 -8.53 10.27 -1.40
N THR A 228 -9.37 11.27 -1.63
CA THR A 228 -10.66 11.45 -0.94
C THR A 228 -11.85 10.97 -1.76
N ARG A 229 -11.64 10.48 -3.00
CA ARG A 229 -12.70 10.00 -3.89
C ARG A 229 -12.29 8.70 -4.57
N LEU A 230 -13.28 7.84 -4.85
CA LEU A 230 -13.05 6.53 -5.47
C LEU A 230 -12.56 6.67 -6.91
N GLU A 231 -13.07 7.64 -7.66
CA GLU A 231 -12.68 7.89 -9.05
C GLU A 231 -11.20 8.29 -9.21
N ASP A 232 -10.57 8.81 -8.15
CA ASP A 232 -9.15 9.20 -8.19
C ASP A 232 -8.21 7.99 -8.00
N VAL A 233 -8.74 6.85 -7.57
CA VAL A 233 -7.97 5.63 -7.26
C VAL A 233 -8.37 4.42 -8.09
N MET A 234 -9.51 4.49 -8.78
CA MET A 234 -9.94 3.45 -9.70
C MET A 234 -9.40 3.74 -11.10
N PRO A 235 -9.10 2.71 -11.91
CA PRO A 235 -8.84 2.91 -13.33
C PRO A 235 -10.01 3.67 -13.95
N ALA A 236 -9.71 4.68 -14.79
CA ALA A 236 -10.76 5.40 -15.51
C ALA A 236 -11.66 4.38 -16.25
N PRO A 237 -12.99 4.59 -16.27
CA PRO A 237 -13.85 3.79 -17.11
C PRO A 237 -13.30 3.85 -18.53
N VAL A 238 -13.11 2.70 -19.17
CA VAL A 238 -12.76 2.66 -20.59
C VAL A 238 -13.91 3.32 -21.33
N VAL A 239 -13.74 4.58 -21.73
CA VAL A 239 -14.66 5.22 -22.66
C VAL A 239 -14.50 4.43 -23.95
N ALA A 240 -15.52 3.67 -24.32
CA ALA A 240 -15.52 2.96 -25.59
C ALA A 240 -15.26 3.99 -26.69
N THR A 241 -14.15 3.85 -27.41
CA THR A 241 -13.90 4.61 -28.63
C THR A 241 -15.11 4.41 -29.53
N PRO A 242 -15.80 5.46 -30.01
CA PRO A 242 -16.86 5.31 -30.98
C PRO A 242 -16.34 4.46 -32.15
N GLU A 243 -17.05 3.40 -32.48
CA GLU A 243 -16.75 2.55 -33.61
C GLU A 243 -16.56 3.45 -34.86
N PRO A 244 -15.47 3.27 -35.66
CA PRO A 244 -15.27 4.07 -36.85
C PRO A 244 -16.51 3.98 -37.73
N GLN A 245 -17.20 5.11 -37.89
CA GLN A 245 -18.36 5.17 -38.76
C GLN A 245 -17.92 4.73 -40.16
N PRO A 246 -18.60 3.76 -40.80
CA PRO A 246 -18.18 3.26 -42.11
C PRO A 246 -18.09 4.43 -43.09
N ALA A 247 -16.92 4.53 -43.75
CA ALA A 247 -16.66 5.58 -44.72
C ALA A 247 -17.76 5.60 -45.80
N PRO A 248 -18.20 6.78 -46.27
CA PRO A 248 -19.14 6.86 -47.39
C PRO A 248 -18.57 6.12 -48.60
N ALA A 249 -19.40 5.30 -49.25
CA ALA A 249 -19.02 4.61 -50.47
C ALA A 249 -18.55 5.63 -51.53
N PRO A 250 -17.47 5.34 -52.28
CA PRO A 250 -17.01 6.23 -53.33
C PRO A 250 -18.11 6.40 -54.39
N ALA A 251 -18.34 7.66 -54.80
CA ALA A 251 -19.25 7.99 -55.89
C ALA A 251 -18.75 7.36 -57.21
N PRO A 252 -19.64 6.94 -58.12
CA PRO A 252 -19.24 6.37 -59.40
C PRO A 252 -18.49 7.40 -60.23
N GLU A 253 -17.30 7.00 -60.67
CA GLU A 253 -16.39 7.76 -61.51
C GLU A 253 -17.02 7.98 -62.90
N SER A 254 -17.16 9.24 -63.32
CA SER A 254 -17.60 9.60 -64.66
C SER A 254 -16.45 9.43 -65.64
N THR A 255 -16.69 8.66 -66.71
CA THR A 255 -15.80 8.47 -67.87
C THR A 255 -15.35 9.81 -68.49
N PRO A 256 -14.06 9.99 -68.82
CA PRO A 256 -13.62 11.09 -69.68
C PRO A 256 -13.62 10.65 -71.17
N GLU A 257 -14.23 11.47 -72.02
CA GLU A 257 -14.02 11.44 -73.48
C GLU A 257 -12.77 12.25 -73.87
N ASP A 258 -11.85 11.52 -74.50
CA ASP A 258 -10.93 11.79 -75.62
C ASP A 258 -10.26 13.17 -75.86
N GLY A 259 -8.97 13.14 -76.23
CA GLY A 259 -8.27 14.33 -76.77
C GLY A 259 -6.74 14.42 -76.73
N SER A 260 -6.03 13.44 -77.29
CA SER A 260 -4.78 13.55 -78.10
C SER A 260 -3.54 14.42 -77.70
N SER A 261 -2.40 13.69 -77.63
CA SER A 261 -1.03 13.97 -78.15
C SER A 261 0.00 14.77 -77.35
N GLY A 262 1.17 14.14 -77.14
CA GLY A 262 2.44 14.76 -76.79
C GLY A 262 3.46 13.77 -76.19
N GLU A 263 4.30 13.17 -77.03
CA GLU A 263 5.45 12.31 -76.67
C GLU A 263 6.50 13.02 -75.80
N GLY A 264 7.14 12.26 -74.90
CA GLY A 264 8.35 12.66 -74.19
C GLY A 264 8.86 11.57 -73.24
N ASP A 265 10.01 10.99 -73.57
CA ASP A 265 10.73 9.93 -72.85
C ASP A 265 11.06 10.23 -71.36
N PRO A 266 11.28 9.20 -70.51
CA PRO A 266 11.53 9.37 -69.08
C PRO A 266 13.02 9.56 -68.75
N PRO A 267 13.37 10.37 -67.72
CA PRO A 267 14.70 10.34 -67.11
C PRO A 267 14.77 9.44 -65.85
N PRO A 268 15.98 9.00 -65.45
CA PRO A 268 16.19 7.75 -64.70
C PRO A 268 16.20 7.87 -63.16
N GLU A 269 16.08 6.70 -62.51
CA GLU A 269 16.11 6.45 -61.07
C GLU A 269 17.42 6.90 -60.37
N GLN A 270 17.27 7.50 -59.17
CA GLN A 270 18.38 7.75 -58.23
C GLN A 270 18.37 6.71 -57.09
N PRO A 271 19.52 6.11 -56.72
CA PRO A 271 19.62 5.21 -55.58
C PRO A 271 19.95 5.95 -54.26
N SER A 272 19.37 5.47 -53.16
CA SER A 272 19.62 5.89 -51.77
C SER A 272 21.02 5.49 -51.28
N PRO A 273 21.70 6.29 -50.44
CA PRO A 273 22.98 5.89 -49.84
C PRO A 273 22.85 5.09 -48.54
N ILE A 274 23.80 4.16 -48.43
CA ILE A 274 24.04 3.15 -47.38
C ILE A 274 24.57 3.75 -46.07
N ALA A 275 24.20 3.11 -44.96
CA ALA A 275 24.67 3.37 -43.60
C ALA A 275 26.18 3.14 -43.41
N GLN A 276 26.83 4.02 -42.65
CA GLN A 276 28.20 3.83 -42.16
C GLN A 276 28.23 3.66 -40.64
N GLN A 277 28.89 2.60 -40.22
CA GLN A 277 29.26 2.25 -38.85
C GLN A 277 30.70 2.76 -38.58
N PRO A 278 31.03 3.27 -37.37
CA PRO A 278 32.43 3.47 -36.99
C PRO A 278 32.94 2.37 -36.05
N SER A 279 34.16 1.93 -36.31
CA SER A 279 34.96 0.98 -35.52
C SER A 279 35.96 1.69 -34.60
N ASP A 280 36.18 1.10 -33.43
CA ASP A 280 37.38 0.96 -32.60
C ASP A 280 38.30 2.15 -32.30
N THR A 281 38.58 2.38 -31.00
CA THR A 281 39.91 2.10 -30.39
C THR A 281 39.95 2.29 -28.86
N ILE A 282 40.70 1.40 -28.18
CA ILE A 282 41.12 1.44 -26.75
C ILE A 282 42.66 1.64 -26.72
N PRO A 283 43.23 2.33 -25.71
CA PRO A 283 44.21 1.71 -24.80
C PRO A 283 43.92 2.08 -23.31
N GLY A 284 43.83 1.16 -22.32
CA GLY A 284 44.94 0.61 -21.49
C GLY A 284 45.44 1.61 -20.42
N THR A 285 45.68 1.35 -19.12
CA THR A 285 45.94 0.14 -18.32
C THR A 285 46.07 0.54 -16.81
N GLY A 286 45.65 -0.34 -15.88
CA GLY A 286 46.20 -0.51 -14.50
C GLY A 286 45.69 0.42 -13.38
N GLY A 287 45.40 0.02 -12.15
CA GLY A 287 45.47 -1.28 -11.46
C GLY A 287 45.20 -1.10 -9.94
N ILE A 288 44.70 -2.19 -9.32
CA ILE A 288 44.98 -2.67 -7.94
C ILE A 288 44.41 -1.90 -6.71
N VAL A 289 43.64 -2.66 -5.91
CA VAL A 289 43.08 -2.41 -4.56
C VAL A 289 44.16 -2.65 -3.46
N PRO A 290 44.02 -2.20 -2.19
CA PRO A 290 43.24 -2.98 -1.19
C PRO A 290 42.60 -2.19 -0.01
N ALA A 291 41.84 -2.94 0.79
CA ALA A 291 41.19 -2.66 2.09
C ALA A 291 42.14 -2.09 3.19
N ASP A 292 41.76 -1.62 4.38
CA ASP A 292 40.88 -2.23 5.40
C ASP A 292 40.65 -1.29 6.64
N ALA A 293 39.71 -1.69 7.51
CA ALA A 293 39.69 -1.61 8.98
C ALA A 293 39.32 -0.32 9.80
N THR A 294 38.13 -0.41 10.43
CA THR A 294 37.74 -0.25 11.87
C THR A 294 38.08 0.99 12.73
N LEU A 295 37.06 1.56 13.42
CA LEU A 295 36.91 1.59 14.91
C LEU A 295 35.61 2.28 15.44
N ALA A 296 35.16 1.78 16.59
CA ALA A 296 33.98 2.11 17.42
C ALA A 296 33.96 3.56 17.99
N GLY A 297 32.93 4.11 18.64
CA GLY A 297 31.62 3.68 19.15
C GLY A 297 31.08 4.71 20.17
N THR A 298 29.78 4.65 20.47
CA THR A 298 29.00 5.12 21.67
C THR A 298 27.58 5.52 21.19
N GLY A 299 26.43 5.07 21.68
CA GLY A 299 26.07 4.20 22.80
C GLY A 299 24.85 4.79 23.52
N MET A 300 23.61 4.41 23.16
CA MET A 300 22.41 4.43 24.03
C MET A 300 21.29 3.57 23.42
N PRO A 301 20.62 2.66 24.15
CA PRO A 301 19.71 1.68 23.55
C PRO A 301 18.24 2.13 23.59
N PRO A 302 17.39 1.78 22.60
CA PRO A 302 15.95 1.72 22.82
C PRO A 302 15.48 0.29 23.14
N ALA A 303 14.53 0.24 24.06
CA ALA A 303 13.94 -0.95 24.66
C ALA A 303 13.37 -1.93 23.62
N SER A 304 13.82 -3.19 23.68
CA SER A 304 13.15 -4.33 23.05
C SER A 304 12.06 -4.85 23.96
N CYS A 305 10.86 -5.13 23.44
CA CYS A 305 9.87 -5.98 24.10
C CYS A 305 9.06 -6.73 23.05
N GLY A 306 9.20 -8.07 23.06
CA GLY A 306 8.59 -8.98 22.09
C GLY A 306 7.12 -9.28 22.34
N ALA A 307 6.50 -9.88 21.33
CA ALA A 307 5.20 -10.55 21.44
C ALA A 307 5.37 -12.01 21.02
N SER A 308 5.25 -12.91 21.99
CA SER A 308 5.34 -14.36 21.83
C SER A 308 4.17 -14.89 21.00
N SER A 309 4.46 -15.69 19.97
CA SER A 309 3.45 -16.49 19.26
C SER A 309 3.27 -17.84 19.98
N THR A 310 2.07 -18.10 20.50
CA THR A 310 1.67 -19.43 20.96
C THR A 310 1.24 -20.30 19.78
N GLY A 311 1.83 -21.49 19.67
CA GLY A 311 1.43 -22.51 18.70
C GLY A 311 1.85 -23.90 19.14
N GLY A 312 0.88 -24.66 19.64
CA GLY A 312 0.73 -26.10 19.38
C GLY A 312 1.67 -27.10 20.07
N MET A 313 1.16 -27.70 21.17
CA MET A 313 1.49 -29.02 21.73
C MET A 313 1.32 -30.15 20.67
N PRO A 314 1.94 -31.36 20.80
CA PRO A 314 1.53 -32.32 21.84
C PRO A 314 2.52 -33.41 22.36
N LEU A 315 2.04 -34.07 23.43
CA LEU A 315 2.23 -35.45 23.91
C LEU A 315 3.03 -35.71 25.21
N LEU A 316 2.23 -36.12 26.22
CA LEU A 316 2.40 -37.20 27.22
C LEU A 316 3.70 -37.32 28.02
N VAL A 317 3.58 -37.31 29.35
CA VAL A 317 3.79 -38.48 30.25
C VAL A 317 3.23 -38.15 31.65
N ALA A 318 2.62 -39.15 32.26
CA ALA A 318 1.92 -39.13 33.54
C ALA A 318 2.83 -39.38 34.76
N ALA A 319 2.38 -38.92 35.93
CA ALA A 319 2.60 -39.38 37.32
C ALA A 319 2.57 -38.12 38.21
N GLY A 320 1.89 -37.98 39.34
CA GLY A 320 1.29 -38.89 40.31
C GLY A 320 1.31 -38.13 41.66
N LEU A 321 0.50 -38.59 42.64
CA LEU A 321 0.48 -38.22 44.07
C LEU A 321 -0.50 -37.11 44.56
N THR A 322 -1.73 -37.57 44.81
CA THR A 322 -2.39 -37.70 46.14
C THR A 322 -2.42 -36.54 47.16
N LEU A 323 -3.67 -36.23 47.55
CA LEU A 323 -4.25 -36.12 48.91
C LEU A 323 -4.09 -34.80 49.70
N ALA A 324 -5.21 -34.10 49.92
CA ALA A 324 -5.76 -33.87 51.26
C ALA A 324 -7.13 -33.18 51.17
N ALA A 325 -8.02 -33.59 52.07
CA ALA A 325 -9.45 -33.35 52.05
C ALA A 325 -9.91 -32.23 53.00
N LEU A 326 -11.13 -31.77 52.74
CA LEU A 326 -12.16 -31.35 53.71
C LEU A 326 -11.86 -30.16 54.63
N LEU A 327 -12.70 -29.12 54.52
CA LEU A 327 -13.67 -28.77 55.58
C LEU A 327 -14.63 -27.69 55.06
N GLY A 328 -15.93 -28.01 55.08
CA GLY A 328 -16.98 -27.09 54.71
C GLY A 328 -17.32 -26.07 55.79
N ARG A 329 -18.06 -25.04 55.41
CA ARG A 329 -19.32 -24.64 56.06
C ARG A 329 -20.00 -23.54 55.26
N ARG A 330 -21.25 -23.80 54.89
CA ARG A 330 -22.24 -22.82 54.45
C ARG A 330 -22.52 -21.83 55.59
N LYS A 331 -22.72 -20.55 55.25
CA LYS A 331 -23.85 -19.74 55.77
C LYS A 331 -24.04 -18.51 54.89
N ALA A 332 -25.27 -18.38 54.37
CA ALA A 332 -25.78 -17.18 53.74
C ALA A 332 -26.28 -16.19 54.81
N THR A 333 -26.19 -14.89 54.53
CA THR A 333 -27.09 -13.85 55.07
C THR A 333 -27.09 -12.66 54.11
N ALA A 334 -28.27 -12.08 53.92
CA ALA A 334 -28.64 -11.13 52.88
C ALA A 334 -28.56 -9.65 53.38
N PRO A 335 -29.12 -8.64 52.69
CA PRO A 335 -28.41 -7.44 52.25
C PRO A 335 -28.66 -6.18 53.12
N ALA A 336 -27.73 -5.22 53.05
CA ALA A 336 -27.89 -3.91 53.68
C ALA A 336 -28.42 -2.86 52.69
N TYR A 337 -29.56 -2.27 53.04
CA TYR A 337 -30.23 -1.16 52.37
C TYR A 337 -29.57 0.16 52.83
N ALA A 338 -29.14 1.03 51.91
CA ALA A 338 -28.74 2.40 52.22
C ALA A 338 -29.41 3.39 51.25
N ARG A 339 -30.35 4.14 51.80
CA ARG A 339 -31.20 5.15 51.18
C ARG A 339 -30.51 6.51 51.32
N ARG A 340 -30.22 7.22 50.23
CA ARG A 340 -30.02 8.69 50.24
C ARG A 340 -30.08 9.28 48.82
N SER A 341 -31.08 10.11 48.57
CA SER A 341 -30.94 11.36 47.80
C SER A 341 -32.30 12.05 47.66
N ARG A 342 -32.34 13.32 48.08
CA ARG A 342 -33.01 14.44 47.41
C ARG A 342 -32.55 15.74 48.06
N PRO A 343 -32.26 16.75 47.24
CA PRO A 343 -32.78 18.08 47.51
C PRO A 343 -33.65 18.55 46.34
N ARG A 344 -34.72 19.28 46.67
CA ARG A 344 -35.62 19.94 45.72
C ARG A 344 -35.30 21.44 45.72
N ARG A 345 -35.28 21.99 44.51
CA ARG A 345 -35.27 23.41 44.11
C ARG A 345 -35.93 24.37 45.10
N ARG A 346 -35.32 25.54 45.30
CA ARG A 346 -35.80 26.83 44.79
C ARG A 346 -34.62 27.73 44.47
#